data_AF-N1PK96-F1
#
_entry.id   AF-N1PK96-F1
#
_cell.length_a   1.000
_cell.length_b   1.000
_cell.length_c   1.000
_cell.angle_alpha   90.00
_cell.angle_beta   90.00
_cell.angle_gamma   90.00
#
_symmetry.space_group_name_H-M   'P 1'
#
loop_
_entity.id
_entity.type
_entity.pdbx_description
1 polymer ?
#
loop_
_entity_poly.entity_id
_entity_poly.type
_entity_poly.pdbx_seq_one_letter_code
_entity_poly.pdbx_strand_id
1 'polypeptide(L)'
;MSTLIGHGNPEVVDTIQSHAKNLDRLFTGVLNPWVISLAKRMTSVTPPGLDKAFLLSIGGESTEAAIRLAELYTGKTVGLAPPRHGVTT
;
A
#
# COMPACT_ATOMS: atom_id res chain seq x y z
N MET A 1 -10.39 -0.67 -12.88
CA MET A 1 -11.41 -1.07 -11.88
C MET A 1 -10.99 -2.41 -11.32
N SER A 2 -10.94 -2.54 -9.99
CA SER A 2 -10.50 -3.76 -9.28
C SER A 2 -11.57 -4.14 -8.28
N THR A 3 -12.48 -5.05 -8.65
CA THR A 3 -13.53 -5.59 -7.78
C THR A 3 -13.56 -7.11 -7.88
N LEU A 4 -12.44 -7.74 -7.50
CA LEU A 4 -12.25 -9.19 -7.56
C LEU A 4 -13.30 -9.99 -6.77
N ILE A 5 -13.84 -9.41 -5.70
CA ILE A 5 -14.84 -10.02 -4.81
C ILE A 5 -16.25 -9.42 -4.97
N GLY A 6 -16.49 -8.71 -6.06
CA GLY A 6 -17.77 -8.05 -6.35
C GLY A 6 -17.98 -6.72 -5.61
N HIS A 7 -19.06 -6.02 -5.95
CA HIS A 7 -19.45 -4.76 -5.33
C HIS A 7 -20.26 -5.01 -4.07
N GLY A 8 -20.02 -4.21 -3.01
CA GLY A 8 -20.84 -4.25 -1.80
C GLY A 8 -20.72 -5.56 -1.01
N ASN A 9 -19.55 -6.21 -1.03
CA ASN A 9 -19.31 -7.42 -0.24
C ASN A 9 -19.61 -7.14 1.26
N PRO A 10 -20.56 -7.89 1.89
CA PRO A 10 -20.99 -7.62 3.26
C PRO A 10 -19.86 -7.62 4.28
N GLU A 11 -18.91 -8.55 4.16
CA GLU A 11 -17.76 -8.66 5.07
C GLU A 11 -16.88 -7.41 5.00
N VAL A 12 -16.66 -6.88 3.80
CA VAL A 12 -15.88 -5.64 3.60
C VAL A 12 -16.62 -4.45 4.21
N VAL A 13 -17.92 -4.35 3.98
CA VAL A 13 -18.76 -3.26 4.53
C VAL A 13 -18.76 -3.28 6.05
N ASP A 14 -18.97 -4.44 6.67
CA ASP A 14 -18.98 -4.61 8.12
C ASP A 14 -17.63 -4.31 8.75
N THR A 15 -16.54 -4.72 8.10
CA THR A 15 -15.16 -4.41 8.51
C THR A 15 -14.92 -2.90 8.50
N ILE A 16 -15.27 -2.21 7.41
CA ILE A 16 -15.14 -0.75 7.29
C ILE A 16 -15.93 -0.04 8.40
N GLN A 17 -17.19 -0.42 8.62
CA GLN A 17 -18.02 0.17 9.68
C GLN A 17 -17.42 -0.06 11.07
N SER A 18 -16.87 -1.24 11.33
CA SER A 18 -16.25 -1.57 12.62
C SER A 18 -14.99 -0.75 12.86
N HIS A 19 -14.14 -0.54 11.85
CA HIS A 19 -12.97 0.33 11.99
C HIS A 19 -13.35 1.80 12.15
N ALA A 20 -14.32 2.29 11.38
CA ALA A 20 -14.79 3.68 11.42
C ALA A 20 -15.43 4.05 12.77
N LYS A 21 -16.03 3.10 13.48
CA LYS A 21 -16.57 3.30 14.84
C LYS A 21 -15.48 3.41 15.91
N ASN A 22 -14.26 2.98 15.61
CA ASN A 22 -13.13 2.93 16.55
C ASN A 22 -12.03 3.89 16.08
N LEU A 23 -10.78 3.42 16.05
CA LEU A 23 -9.61 4.18 15.62
C LEU A 23 -9.30 3.87 14.16
N ASP A 24 -9.83 4.69 13.25
CA ASP A 24 -9.71 4.54 11.81
C ASP A 24 -8.39 5.09 11.24
N ARG A 25 -7.96 6.29 11.69
CA ARG A 25 -6.76 6.97 11.20
C ARG A 25 -6.00 7.64 12.34
N LEU A 26 -4.69 7.43 12.34
CA LEU A 26 -3.75 8.19 13.16
C LEU A 26 -2.86 9.05 12.26
N PHE A 27 -2.33 10.13 12.84
CA PHE A 27 -1.23 10.88 12.26
C PHE A 27 -0.03 9.97 12.00
N THR A 28 0.70 10.19 10.90
CA THR A 28 1.81 9.34 10.43
C THR A 28 2.91 9.11 11.48
N GLY A 29 3.09 10.02 12.44
CA GLY A 29 4.03 9.87 13.55
C GLY A 29 3.58 8.93 14.68
N VAL A 30 2.34 8.43 14.63
CA VAL A 30 1.78 7.52 15.65
C VAL A 30 1.39 6.20 15.01
N LEU A 31 1.82 5.11 15.64
CA LEU A 31 1.57 3.77 15.11
C LEU A 31 0.12 3.34 15.33
N ASN A 32 -0.54 2.92 14.25
CA ASN A 32 -1.85 2.29 14.29
C ASN A 32 -1.68 0.74 14.30
N PRO A 33 -2.23 0.01 15.28
CA PRO A 33 -2.11 -1.45 15.34
C PRO A 33 -2.65 -2.16 14.09
N TRP A 34 -3.68 -1.58 13.43
CA TRP A 34 -4.25 -2.11 12.20
C TRP A 34 -3.26 -2.03 11.03
N VAL A 35 -2.51 -0.93 10.94
CA VAL A 35 -1.45 -0.75 9.93
C VAL A 35 -0.31 -1.75 10.15
N ILE A 36 0.06 -2.02 11.40
CA ILE A 36 1.08 -3.02 11.74
C ILE A 36 0.61 -4.43 11.34
N SER A 37 -0.63 -4.78 11.67
CA SER A 37 -1.24 -6.07 11.29
C SER A 37 -1.29 -6.24 9.77
N LEU A 38 -1.70 -5.20 9.05
CA LEU A 38 -1.73 -5.19 7.59
C LEU A 38 -0.32 -5.40 7.01
N ALA A 39 0.67 -4.65 7.49
CA ALA A 39 2.05 -4.78 7.04
C ALA A 39 2.60 -6.21 7.26
N LYS A 40 2.36 -6.79 8.44
CA LYS A 40 2.77 -8.18 8.75
C LYS A 40 2.08 -9.21 7.86
N ARG A 41 0.77 -9.06 7.61
CA ARG A 41 0.04 -9.95 6.70
C ARG A 41 0.58 -9.83 5.27
N MET A 42 0.82 -8.61 4.79
CA MET A 42 1.39 -8.40 3.46
C MET A 42 2.77 -9.03 3.32
N THR A 43 3.68 -8.83 4.27
CA THR A 43 5.03 -9.41 4.18
C THR A 43 5.05 -10.92 4.41
N SER A 44 4.02 -11.49 5.03
CA SER A 44 3.92 -12.96 5.18
C SER A 44 3.62 -13.71 3.88
N VAL A 45 3.13 -13.02 2.84
CA VAL A 45 2.80 -13.62 1.54
C VAL A 45 3.76 -13.21 0.42
N THR A 46 4.73 -12.34 0.71
CA THR A 46 5.74 -11.92 -0.26
C THR A 46 6.89 -12.94 -0.37
N PRO A 47 7.62 -12.95 -1.51
CA PRO A 47 8.84 -13.74 -1.65
C PRO A 47 9.89 -13.42 -0.58
N PRO A 48 10.81 -14.36 -0.27
CA PRO A 48 11.92 -14.12 0.64
C PRO A 48 12.72 -12.86 0.27
N GLY A 49 13.05 -12.04 1.27
CA GLY A 49 13.77 -10.77 1.10
C GLY A 49 12.88 -9.53 0.98
N LEU A 50 11.55 -9.67 0.94
CA LEU A 50 10.59 -8.56 0.97
C LEU A 50 9.88 -8.45 2.33
N ASP A 51 10.63 -8.06 3.36
CA ASP A 51 10.18 -8.06 4.77
C ASP A 51 9.64 -6.70 5.24
N LYS A 52 9.58 -5.70 4.37
CA LYS A 52 9.13 -4.33 4.70
C LYS A 52 8.03 -3.88 3.75
N ALA A 53 7.00 -3.23 4.30
CA ALA A 53 5.90 -2.65 3.54
C ALA A 53 5.83 -1.13 3.76
N PHE A 54 5.66 -0.38 2.67
CA PHE A 54 5.36 1.05 2.69
C PHE A 54 3.98 1.26 2.06
N LEU A 55 3.01 1.69 2.86
CA LEU A 55 1.60 1.79 2.44
C LEU A 55 1.29 3.17 1.88
N LEU A 56 0.76 3.20 0.66
CA LEU A 56 0.42 4.41 -0.09
C LEU A 56 -1.04 4.33 -0.59
N SER A 57 -1.59 5.46 -1.04
CA SER A 57 -3.02 5.57 -1.31
C SER A 57 -3.40 5.02 -2.68
N ILE A 58 -2.50 5.15 -3.65
CA ILE A 58 -2.74 4.73 -5.03
C ILE A 58 -1.53 4.02 -5.65
N GLY A 59 -1.80 3.28 -6.74
CA GLY A 59 -0.76 2.54 -7.46
C GLY A 59 0.30 3.43 -8.11
N GLY A 60 -0.07 4.64 -8.57
CA GLY A 60 0.89 5.60 -9.13
C GLY A 60 1.95 6.02 -8.11
N GLU A 61 1.52 6.45 -6.92
CA GLU A 61 2.40 6.78 -5.79
C GLU A 61 3.32 5.60 -5.44
N SER A 62 2.79 4.38 -5.49
CA SER A 62 3.56 3.16 -5.20
C SER A 62 4.69 2.95 -6.19
N THR A 63 4.44 3.17 -7.49
CA THR A 63 5.48 3.08 -8.52
C THR A 63 6.53 4.17 -8.35
N GLU A 64 6.12 5.41 -8.11
CA GLU A 64 7.04 6.53 -7.93
C GLU A 64 7.92 6.35 -6.69
N ALA A 65 7.34 5.89 -5.57
CA ALA A 65 8.10 5.57 -4.37
C ALA A 65 9.12 4.47 -4.61
N ALA A 66 8.77 3.43 -5.38
CA ALA A 66 9.70 2.36 -5.74
C ALA A 66 10.88 2.87 -6.58
N ILE A 67 10.62 3.73 -7.57
CA ILE A 67 11.67 4.36 -8.39
C ILE A 67 12.58 5.21 -7.50
N ARG A 68 12.02 6.11 -6.69
CA ARG A 68 12.81 6.97 -5.79
C ARG A 68 13.66 6.16 -4.81
N LEU A 69 13.14 5.06 -4.28
CA LEU A 69 13.90 4.15 -3.41
C LEU A 69 15.06 3.48 -4.17
N ALA A 70 14.85 3.09 -5.43
CA ALA A 70 15.91 2.52 -6.26
C ALA A 70 16.99 3.57 -6.60
N GLU A 71 16.60 4.79 -6.92
CA GLU A 71 17.54 5.90 -7.18
C GLU A 71 18.34 6.24 -5.91
N LEU A 72 17.67 6.31 -4.76
CA LEU A 72 18.33 6.55 -3.46
C LEU A 72 19.35 5.45 -3.13
N TYR A 73 18.99 4.19 -3.37
CA TYR A 73 19.86 3.05 -3.09
C TYR A 73 21.06 2.97 -4.06
N THR A 74 20.84 3.26 -5.35
CA THR A 74 21.85 3.08 -6.39
C THR A 74 22.67 4.34 -6.70
N GLY A 75 22.18 5.52 -6.35
CA GLY A 75 22.76 6.82 -6.72
C GLY A 75 22.65 7.14 -8.22
N LYS A 76 21.80 6.42 -8.97
CA LYS A 76 21.63 6.57 -10.41
C LYS A 76 20.19 6.93 -10.73
N THR A 77 19.98 7.63 -11.85
CA THR A 77 18.63 7.87 -12.37
C THR A 77 18.04 6.55 -12.89
N VAL A 78 16.82 6.23 -12.44
CA VAL A 78 16.10 5.00 -12.79
C VAL A 78 14.80 5.39 -13.49
N GLY A 79 14.56 4.83 -14.67
CA GLY A 79 13.34 5.06 -15.44
C GLY A 79 12.70 3.74 -15.87
N LEU A 80 11.37 3.74 -16.00
CA LEU A 80 10.61 2.63 -16.57
C LEU A 80 10.11 3.01 -17.97
N ALA A 81 10.19 2.08 -18.92
CA ALA A 81 9.61 2.26 -20.26
C ALA A 81 8.07 2.09 -20.19
N PRO A 82 7.26 2.81 -20.99
CA PRO A 82 5.79 2.77 -20.87
C PRO A 82 5.23 1.38 -21.27
N PRO A 83 4.12 0.92 -20.64
CA PRO A 83 2.86 1.60 -20.95
C PRO A 83 1.92 1.94 -19.78
N ARG A 84 2.05 1.39 -18.56
CA ARG A 84 1.10 1.69 -17.46
C ARG A 84 1.71 1.53 -16.05
N HIS A 85 2.20 2.62 -15.48
CA HIS A 85 2.74 2.69 -14.10
C HIS A 85 1.87 3.51 -13.15
N GLY A 86 0.61 3.72 -13.51
CA GLY A 86 -0.30 4.65 -12.83
C GLY A 86 -0.13 6.09 -13.32
N VAL A 87 -1.02 6.96 -12.87
CA VAL A 87 -0.94 8.40 -13.08
C VAL A 87 -0.74 9.02 -11.71
N THR A 88 0.38 9.71 -11.52
CA THR A 88 0.58 10.66 -10.43
C THR A 88 0.30 12.06 -10.98
N THR A 89 -0.54 12.83 -10.30
CA THR A 89 -0.74 14.27 -10.56
C THR A 89 0.25 15.11 -9.79
#